data_AF-A0A7Y9WBL2-F1
#
_entry.id   AF-A0A7Y9WBL2-F1
#
_cell.length_a   1.000
_cell.length_b   1.000
_cell.length_c   1.000
_cell.angle_alpha   90.00
_cell.angle_beta   90.00
_cell.angle_gamma   90.00
#
_symmetry.space_group_name_H-M   'P 1'
#
loop_
_entity.id
_entity.type
_entity.pdbx_description
1 polymer ?
#
loop_
_entity_poly.entity_id
_entity_poly.type
_entity_poly.pdbx_seq_one_letter_code
_entity_poly.pdbx_strand_id
1 'polypeptide(L)'
;MITAEFQSLLRKRKLVSRVIVDPSTYHVKIEDGKGQELPMDRLSAGERQMLAVSVLSALIKERKGRFPVVIDTPLARLDRQHRTSLIKRFFATVSHQVIVLSTDEEVEGATHDALRPYTSKEYLLEFDDNLGCTNVRDSSTSSGKLEVA
;
A
#
# COMPACT_ATOMS: atom_id res chain seq x y z
N MET A 1 1.54 17.54 0.21
CA MET A 1 2.08 17.65 1.59
C MET A 1 1.90 16.36 2.41
N ILE A 2 3.00 15.81 2.94
CA ILE A 2 3.10 14.50 3.63
C ILE A 2 2.08 14.30 4.76
N THR A 3 1.86 15.32 5.60
CA THR A 3 0.89 15.25 6.71
C THR A 3 -0.50 14.79 6.26
N ALA A 4 -0.99 15.33 5.13
CA ALA A 4 -2.33 15.01 4.62
C ALA A 4 -2.41 13.55 4.14
N GLU A 5 -1.36 13.06 3.48
CA GLU A 5 -1.27 11.66 3.05
C GLU A 5 -1.27 10.74 4.27
N PHE A 6 -0.46 11.04 5.28
CA PHE A 6 -0.34 10.21 6.47
C PHE A 6 -1.65 10.17 7.27
N GLN A 7 -2.30 11.31 7.48
CA GLN A 7 -3.60 11.39 8.13
C GLN A 7 -4.71 10.68 7.34
N SER A 8 -4.61 10.65 6.01
CA SER A 8 -5.58 9.93 5.17
C SER A 8 -5.46 8.42 5.34
N LEU A 9 -4.23 7.93 5.54
CA LEU A 9 -3.90 6.52 5.69
C LEU A 9 -4.18 6.00 7.12
N LEU A 10 -4.01 6.85 8.14
CA LEU A 10 -4.23 6.52 9.55
C LEU A 10 -5.71 6.50 9.96
N ARG A 11 -6.07 5.53 10.82
CA ARG A 11 -7.39 5.46 11.45
C ARG A 11 -7.58 6.48 12.56
N LYS A 12 -6.60 6.61 13.47
CA LYS A 12 -6.66 7.54 14.62
C LYS A 12 -6.12 8.91 14.23
N ARG A 13 -6.93 9.69 13.50
CA ARG A 13 -6.58 11.02 12.99
C ARG A 13 -6.07 12.03 14.04
N LYS A 14 -6.32 11.78 15.33
CA LYS A 14 -5.90 12.66 16.43
C LYS A 14 -4.48 12.39 16.97
N LEU A 15 -3.82 11.31 16.52
CA LEU A 15 -2.51 10.92 17.04
C LEU A 15 -1.37 11.72 16.38
N VAL A 16 -1.61 12.25 15.17
CA VAL A 16 -0.62 12.98 14.37
C VAL A 16 -1.22 14.27 13.85
N SER A 17 -0.67 15.40 14.30
CA SER A 17 -1.02 16.72 13.80
C SER A 17 -0.19 17.10 12.57
N ARG A 18 1.11 16.76 12.57
CA ARG A 18 2.04 17.19 11.53
C ARG A 18 3.17 16.18 11.31
N VAL A 19 3.59 16.03 10.06
CA VAL A 19 4.84 15.36 9.67
C VAL A 19 5.77 16.43 9.10
N ILE A 20 6.95 16.56 9.70
CA ILE A 20 7.99 17.53 9.32
C ILE A 20 9.19 16.74 8.80
N VAL A 21 9.75 17.18 7.68
CA VAL A 21 11.01 16.64 7.15
C VAL A 21 12.03 17.75 7.20
N ASP A 22 13.12 17.53 7.92
CA ASP A 22 14.24 18.46 7.94
C ASP A 22 14.89 18.51 6.54
N PRO A 23 15.01 19.68 5.90
CA PRO A 23 15.51 19.77 4.53
C PRO A 23 17.02 19.51 4.39
N SER A 24 17.77 19.55 5.49
CA SER A 24 19.23 19.38 5.51
C SER A 24 19.65 17.96 5.89
N THR A 25 18.90 17.32 6.81
CA THR A 25 19.21 15.97 7.32
C THR A 25 18.21 14.91 6.84
N TYR A 26 17.09 15.32 6.23
CA TYR A 26 15.96 14.47 5.88
C TYR A 26 15.33 13.72 7.06
N HIS A 27 15.62 14.15 8.29
CA HIS A 27 15.04 13.56 9.48
C HIS A 27 13.53 13.81 9.52
N VAL A 28 12.74 12.74 9.66
CA VAL A 28 11.29 12.82 9.75
C VAL A 28 10.88 12.94 11.20
N LYS A 29 10.16 14.02 11.53
CA LYS A 29 9.56 14.25 12.84
C LYS A 29 8.04 14.21 12.74
N ILE A 30 7.41 13.67 13.76
CA ILE A 30 5.95 13.61 13.89
C ILE A 30 5.56 14.45 15.10
N GLU A 31 4.59 15.33 14.96
CA GLU A 31 4.02 16.09 16.07
C GLU A 31 2.63 15.57 16.40
N ASP A 32 2.29 15.52 17.69
CA ASP A 32 0.94 15.21 18.16
C ASP A 32 0.02 16.45 18.17
N GLY A 33 -1.25 16.28 18.57
CA GLY A 33 -2.21 17.38 18.66
C GLY A 33 -1.86 18.50 19.66
N LYS A 34 -0.81 18.33 20.47
CA LYS A 34 -0.29 19.30 21.43
C LYS A 34 1.02 19.93 20.97
N GLY A 35 1.49 19.61 19.77
CA GLY A 35 2.76 20.09 19.21
C GLY A 35 3.99 19.42 19.83
N GLN A 36 3.83 18.30 20.53
CA GLN A 36 4.97 17.54 21.05
C GLN A 36 5.46 16.54 20.01
N GLU A 37 6.78 16.38 19.93
CA GLU A 37 7.38 15.35 19.08
C GLU A 37 6.95 13.97 19.58
N LEU A 38 6.32 13.20 18.70
CA LEU A 38 5.93 11.82 18.93
C LEU A 38 7.12 10.93 18.55
N PRO A 39 7.73 10.22 19.51
CA PRO A 39 8.82 9.30 19.22
C PRO A 39 8.40 8.20 18.25
N MET A 40 9.24 7.92 17.25
CA MET A 40 8.96 6.92 16.19
C MET A 40 8.80 5.49 16.73
N ASP A 41 9.41 5.18 17.86
CA ASP A 41 9.31 3.90 18.58
C ASP A 41 7.93 3.67 19.21
N ARG A 42 7.14 4.73 19.43
CA ARG A 42 5.73 4.60 19.87
C ARG A 42 4.78 4.17 18.76
N LEU A 43 5.20 4.26 17.50
CA LEU A 43 4.39 3.77 16.39
C LEU A 43 4.48 2.25 16.30
N SER A 44 3.32 1.61 16.15
CA SER A 44 3.27 0.19 15.80
C SER A 44 4.00 -0.06 14.46
N ALA A 45 4.37 -1.32 14.20
CA ALA A 45 5.00 -1.70 12.94
C ALA A 45 4.13 -1.28 11.72
N GLY A 46 2.81 -1.47 11.80
CA GLY A 46 1.89 -1.06 10.75
C GLY A 46 1.81 0.47 10.57
N GLU A 47 1.81 1.25 11.66
CA GLU A 47 1.80 2.70 11.57
C GLU A 47 3.11 3.26 10.98
N ARG A 48 4.27 2.66 11.30
CA ARG A 48 5.55 3.01 10.66
C ARG A 48 5.54 2.74 9.17
N GLN A 49 4.95 1.62 8.75
CA GLN A 49 4.77 1.30 7.33
C GLN A 49 3.85 2.32 6.64
N MET A 50 2.73 2.69 7.28
CA MET A 50 1.82 3.71 6.74
C MET A 50 2.48 5.09 6.64
N LEU A 51 3.39 5.44 7.57
CA LEU A 51 4.20 6.65 7.47
C LEU A 51 5.11 6.58 6.24
N ALA A 52 5.86 5.49 6.06
CA ALA A 52 6.74 5.33 4.91
C ALA A 52 5.97 5.44 3.59
N VAL A 53 4.80 4.80 3.50
CA VAL A 53 3.90 4.91 2.35
C VAL A 53 3.43 6.35 2.14
N SER A 54 3.07 7.07 3.21
CA SER A 54 2.61 8.46 3.08
C SER A 54 3.68 9.41 2.57
N VAL A 55 4.94 9.22 3.01
CA VAL A 55 6.09 9.95 2.50
C VAL A 55 6.30 9.62 1.03
N LEU A 56 6.29 8.34 0.66
CA LEU A 56 6.42 7.91 -0.74
C LEU A 56 5.30 8.47 -1.62
N SER A 57 4.05 8.43 -1.16
CA SER A 57 2.88 8.98 -1.84
C SER A 57 3.04 10.48 -2.10
N ALA A 58 3.42 11.24 -1.07
CA ALA A 58 3.68 12.66 -1.22
C ALA A 58 4.81 12.92 -2.22
N LEU A 59 5.91 12.16 -2.14
CA LEU A 59 7.01 12.28 -3.09
C LEU A 59 6.59 11.94 -4.51
N ILE A 60 5.70 10.96 -4.74
CA ILE A 60 5.16 10.61 -6.07
C ILE A 60 4.25 11.69 -6.62
N LYS A 61 3.39 12.27 -5.78
CA LYS A 61 2.43 13.31 -6.17
C LYS A 61 3.09 14.67 -6.48
N GLU A 62 4.24 14.96 -5.87
CA GLU A 62 4.99 16.20 -6.13
C GLU A 62 5.88 16.11 -7.40
N ARG A 63 6.00 14.93 -8.04
CA ARG A 63 6.84 14.77 -9.24
C ARG A 63 6.13 15.36 -10.46
N LYS A 64 6.91 16.02 -11.33
CA LYS A 64 6.44 16.40 -12.67
C LYS A 64 6.60 15.19 -13.61
N GLY A 65 5.50 14.51 -13.93
CA GLY A 65 5.50 13.40 -14.89
C GLY A 65 4.52 12.27 -14.53
N ARG A 66 4.36 11.32 -15.45
CA ARG A 66 3.54 10.09 -15.26
C ARG A 66 4.49 8.90 -15.16
N PHE A 67 4.77 8.45 -13.95
CA PHE A 67 5.68 7.32 -13.71
C PHE A 67 4.90 6.09 -13.23
N PRO A 68 5.05 4.92 -13.85
CA PRO A 68 4.46 3.70 -13.30
C PRO A 68 5.07 3.40 -11.93
N VAL A 69 4.25 2.84 -11.03
CA VAL A 69 4.68 2.46 -9.68
C VAL A 69 4.59 0.95 -9.57
N VAL A 70 5.70 0.30 -9.21
CA VAL A 70 5.75 -1.13 -8.91
C VAL A 70 5.86 -1.30 -7.41
N ILE A 71 5.02 -2.15 -6.84
CA ILE A 71 4.96 -2.40 -5.39
C ILE A 71 5.08 -3.91 -5.18
N ASP A 72 6.07 -4.31 -4.38
CA ASP A 72 6.37 -5.70 -4.10
C ASP A 72 6.02 -6.05 -2.65
N THR A 73 5.26 -7.12 -2.45
CA THR A 73 4.76 -7.62 -1.17
C THR A 73 4.16 -6.53 -0.25
N PRO A 74 3.11 -5.82 -0.70
CA PRO A 74 2.73 -4.55 -0.11
C PRO A 74 1.98 -4.65 1.22
N LEU A 75 1.42 -5.83 1.51
CA LEU A 75 0.35 -6.04 2.48
C LEU A 75 0.78 -6.85 3.70
N ALA A 76 1.98 -7.42 3.65
CA ALA A 76 2.64 -8.05 4.76
C ALA A 76 2.61 -7.12 5.98
N ARG A 77 2.34 -7.69 7.16
CA ARG A 77 2.38 -7.01 8.48
C ARG A 77 1.30 -5.94 8.72
N LEU A 78 0.34 -5.75 7.82
CA LEU A 78 -0.81 -4.85 8.01
C LEU A 78 -2.08 -5.62 8.40
N ASP A 79 -2.85 -5.07 9.34
CA ASP A 79 -4.20 -5.57 9.64
C ASP A 79 -5.19 -5.26 8.51
N ARG A 80 -6.36 -5.91 8.53
CA ARG A 80 -7.41 -5.77 7.51
C ARG A 80 -7.80 -4.31 7.22
N GLN A 81 -7.82 -3.46 8.25
CA GLN A 81 -8.25 -2.07 8.09
C GLN A 81 -7.17 -1.23 7.42
N HIS A 82 -5.92 -1.39 7.84
CA HIS A 82 -4.78 -0.73 7.20
C HIS A 82 -4.62 -1.19 5.74
N ARG A 83 -4.79 -2.49 5.44
CA ARG A 83 -4.80 -3.02 4.07
C ARG A 83 -5.86 -2.34 3.20
N THR A 84 -7.09 -2.25 3.70
CA THR A 84 -8.20 -1.59 2.98
C THR A 84 -7.90 -0.11 2.71
N SER A 85 -7.32 0.58 3.69
CA SER A 85 -6.91 1.99 3.56
C SER A 85 -5.82 2.14 2.49
N LEU A 86 -4.81 1.26 2.52
CA LEU A 86 -3.70 1.27 1.57
C LEU A 86 -4.19 1.04 0.13
N ILE A 87 -5.06 0.05 -0.08
CA ILE A 87 -5.63 -0.23 -1.41
C ILE A 87 -6.39 1.00 -1.93
N LYS A 88 -7.35 1.52 -1.17
CA LYS A 88 -8.27 2.56 -1.63
C LYS A 88 -7.63 3.94 -1.73
N ARG A 89 -6.66 4.25 -0.86
CA ARG A 89 -6.09 5.60 -0.76
C ARG A 89 -4.72 5.71 -1.39
N PHE A 90 -3.98 4.62 -1.52
CA PHE A 90 -2.65 4.63 -2.11
C PHE A 90 -2.62 3.89 -3.45
N PHE A 91 -2.86 2.58 -3.51
CA PHE A 91 -2.73 1.84 -4.78
C PHE A 91 -3.64 2.37 -5.87
N ALA A 92 -4.89 2.69 -5.53
CA ALA A 92 -5.85 3.24 -6.48
C ALA A 92 -5.54 4.67 -6.95
N THR A 93 -4.63 5.41 -6.28
CA THR A 93 -4.47 6.86 -6.50
C THR A 93 -3.03 7.34 -6.70
N VAL A 94 -2.03 6.52 -6.36
CA VAL A 94 -0.62 6.95 -6.30
C VAL A 94 -0.06 7.27 -7.68
N SER A 95 -0.51 6.57 -8.72
CA SER A 95 -0.09 6.83 -10.09
C SER A 95 -1.16 6.40 -11.09
N HIS A 96 -0.98 6.83 -12.34
CA HIS A 96 -1.76 6.40 -13.49
C HIS A 96 -1.61 4.91 -13.84
N GLN A 97 -0.51 4.28 -13.42
CA GLN A 97 -0.28 2.84 -13.58
C GLN A 97 0.40 2.32 -12.33
N VAL A 98 -0.19 1.28 -11.74
CA VAL A 98 0.33 0.60 -10.56
C VAL A 98 0.37 -0.88 -10.86
N ILE A 99 1.53 -1.50 -10.62
CA ILE A 99 1.75 -2.94 -10.72
C ILE A 99 2.00 -3.43 -9.30
N VAL A 100 1.13 -4.33 -8.84
CA VAL A 100 1.24 -4.93 -7.51
C VAL A 100 1.71 -6.37 -7.69
N LEU A 101 2.84 -6.70 -7.07
CA LEU A 101 3.36 -8.05 -6.94
C LEU A 101 3.06 -8.52 -5.52
N SER A 102 2.28 -9.57 -5.38
CA SER A 102 1.88 -10.12 -4.08
C SER A 102 1.86 -11.63 -4.12
N THR A 103 1.89 -12.23 -2.93
CA THR A 103 1.60 -13.65 -2.74
C THR A 103 0.11 -13.88 -2.51
N ASP A 104 -0.31 -15.14 -2.61
CA ASP A 104 -1.64 -15.61 -2.23
C ASP A 104 -1.99 -15.30 -0.76
N GLU A 105 -1.02 -15.38 0.16
CA GLU A 105 -1.20 -15.02 1.58
C GLU A 105 -1.54 -13.53 1.80
N GLU A 106 -1.16 -12.66 0.86
CA GLU A 106 -1.39 -11.23 0.96
C GLU A 106 -2.71 -10.80 0.31
N VAL A 107 -3.06 -11.41 -0.82
CA VAL A 107 -4.21 -11.03 -1.66
C VAL A 107 -5.20 -12.19 -1.75
N GLU A 108 -5.96 -12.36 -0.67
CA GLU A 108 -7.06 -13.31 -0.58
C GLU A 108 -8.35 -12.65 -0.07
N GLY A 109 -9.48 -13.29 -0.38
CA GLY A 109 -10.82 -12.94 0.11
C GLY A 109 -11.13 -11.44 0.05
N ALA A 110 -11.38 -10.83 1.21
CA ALA A 110 -11.76 -9.43 1.31
C ALA A 110 -10.70 -8.44 0.77
N THR A 111 -9.43 -8.83 0.76
CA THR A 111 -8.35 -7.99 0.21
C THR A 111 -8.41 -7.98 -1.32
N HIS A 112 -8.55 -9.17 -1.90
CA HIS A 112 -8.76 -9.33 -3.34
C HIS A 112 -10.03 -8.57 -3.80
N ASP A 113 -11.14 -8.71 -3.07
CA ASP A 113 -12.38 -7.97 -3.34
C ASP A 113 -12.22 -6.45 -3.27
N ALA A 114 -11.35 -5.97 -2.39
CA ALA A 114 -11.06 -4.53 -2.27
C ALA A 114 -10.17 -3.99 -3.39
N LEU A 115 -9.29 -4.83 -3.96
CA LEU A 115 -8.43 -4.50 -5.11
C LEU A 115 -9.22 -4.50 -6.42
N ARG A 116 -10.11 -5.48 -6.59
CA ARG A 116 -10.84 -5.75 -7.84
C ARG A 116 -11.46 -4.52 -8.54
N PRO A 117 -12.10 -3.54 -7.84
CA PRO A 117 -12.65 -2.36 -8.49
C PRO A 117 -11.60 -1.45 -9.17
N TYR A 118 -10.34 -1.58 -8.79
CA TYR A 118 -9.22 -0.79 -9.29
C TYR A 118 -8.25 -1.61 -10.18
N THR A 119 -8.53 -2.91 -10.35
CA THR A 119 -7.67 -3.83 -11.11
C THR A 119 -8.10 -3.87 -12.58
N SER A 120 -7.21 -3.47 -13.48
CA SER A 120 -7.46 -3.59 -14.93
C SER A 120 -7.13 -4.99 -15.48
N LYS A 121 -6.08 -5.62 -14.96
CA LYS A 121 -5.61 -6.94 -15.34
C LYS A 121 -5.00 -7.62 -14.12
N GLU A 122 -5.13 -8.93 -14.04
CA GLU A 122 -4.55 -9.74 -13.00
C GLU A 122 -3.95 -11.01 -13.62
N TYR A 123 -2.79 -11.40 -13.10
CA TYR A 123 -2.02 -12.52 -13.59
C TYR A 123 -1.65 -13.40 -12.40
N LEU A 124 -1.88 -14.69 -12.56
CA LEU A 124 -1.40 -15.70 -11.62
C LEU A 124 -0.11 -16.32 -12.18
N LEU A 125 0.94 -16.31 -11.37
CA LEU A 125 2.23 -16.93 -11.68
C LEU A 125 2.35 -18.23 -10.88
N GLU A 126 2.30 -19.37 -11.56
CA GLU A 126 2.41 -20.70 -10.94
C GLU A 126 3.68 -21.38 -11.40
N PHE A 127 4.57 -21.71 -10.46
CA PHE A 127 5.77 -22.49 -10.77
C PHE A 127 5.40 -23.98 -10.91
N ASP A 128 5.86 -24.61 -11.97
CA ASP A 128 5.73 -26.05 -12.21
C ASP A 128 7.06 -26.74 -11.87
N ASP A 129 7.08 -27.45 -10.74
CA ASP A 129 8.26 -28.17 -10.26
C ASP A 129 8.72 -29.29 -11.21
N ASN A 130 7.81 -29.89 -11.98
CA ASN A 130 8.16 -30.98 -12.89
C ASN A 130 8.87 -30.46 -14.15
N LEU A 131 8.45 -29.28 -14.63
CA LEU A 131 8.99 -28.66 -15.84
C LEU A 131 10.09 -27.62 -15.55
N GLY A 132 10.23 -27.19 -14.28
CA GLY A 132 11.20 -26.17 -13.86
C GLY A 132 10.92 -24.79 -14.47
N CYS A 133 9.66 -24.46 -14.71
CA CYS A 133 9.25 -23.22 -15.36
C CYS A 133 8.06 -22.54 -14.66
N THR A 134 7.88 -21.24 -14.89
CA THR A 134 6.72 -20.49 -14.40
C THR A 134 5.68 -20.34 -15.51
N ASN A 135 4.46 -20.79 -15.23
CA ASN A 135 3.30 -20.59 -16.08
C ASN A 135 2.59 -19.29 -15.68
N VAL A 136 2.14 -18.53 -16.67
CA VAL A 136 1.38 -17.29 -16.47
C VAL A 136 -0.06 -17.52 -16.90
N ARG A 137 -1.02 -17.32 -16.01
CA ARG A 137 -2.46 -17.39 -16.31
C ARG A 137 -3.09 -16.00 -16.17
N ASP A 138 -3.83 -15.58 -17.18
CA ASP A 138 -4.64 -14.36 -17.12
C ASP A 138 -5.97 -14.68 -16.44
N SER A 139 -6.27 -14.01 -15.32
CA SER A 139 -7.51 -14.24 -14.57
C SER A 139 -8.71 -13.49 -15.17
N SER A 140 -8.56 -12.82 -16.31
CA SER A 140 -9.64 -12.12 -17.03
C SER A 140 -10.79 -13.02 -17.52
N THR A 141 -10.79 -14.32 -17.21
CA THR A 141 -11.74 -15.32 -17.74
C THR A 141 -12.54 -16.09 -16.68
N SER A 142 -12.79 -15.54 -15.50
CA SER A 142 -13.70 -16.20 -14.54
C SER A 142 -14.67 -15.25 -13.85
N SER A 143 -15.60 -14.69 -14.64
CA SER A 143 -16.98 -14.53 -14.19
C SER A 143 -17.64 -15.92 -14.10
N GLY A 144 -17.21 -16.73 -13.14
CA GLY A 144 -17.69 -18.09 -12.92
C GLY A 144 -17.08 -18.62 -11.63
N LYS A 145 -17.94 -18.81 -10.62
CA LYS A 145 -17.69 -19.38 -9.28
C LYS A 145 -16.36 -20.17 -9.14
N LEU A 146 -15.50 -19.75 -8.20
CA LEU A 146 -14.72 -20.72 -7.45
C LEU A 146 -15.69 -21.41 -6.47
N GLU A 147 -16.20 -22.58 -6.84
CA GLU A 147 -16.63 -23.57 -5.86
C GLU A 147 -15.38 -24.33 -5.42
N VAL A 148 -15.01 -24.14 -4.15
CA VAL A 148 -13.95 -24.89 -3.48
C VAL A 148 -14.55 -26.24 -3.12
N ALA A 149 -13.94 -27.32 -3.65
CA ALA A 149 -14.19 -28.68 -3.21
C ALA A 149 -13.45 -28.97 -1.90
#